data_AF-A0A1F6WZF0-F1
#
_entry.id   AF-A0A1F6WZF0-F1
#
_cell.length_a   1.000
_cell.length_b   1.000
_cell.length_c   1.000
_cell.angle_alpha   90.00
_cell.angle_beta   90.00
_cell.angle_gamma   90.00
#
_symmetry.space_group_name_H-M   'P 1'
#
loop_
_entity.id
_entity.type
_entity.pdbx_description
1 polymer ?
#
loop_
_entity_poly.entity_id
_entity_poly.type
_entity_poly.pdbx_seq_one_letter_code
_entity_poly.pdbx_strand_id
1 'polypeptide(L)'
;MSKLNLEYYKKNLEEEKTLLEGQLSELGVVDPKSNDWGAILPGKDDQADPSIAADRLEDFGERSATLGELEIRYKSILEALKKIEIGGYGVCKICKEIIETKRLEANPSSNTCIKHKEE
;
A
#
# COMPACT_ATOMS: atom_id res chain seq x y z
N MET A 1 24.22 19.44 4.70
CA MET A 1 23.36 18.56 3.89
C MET A 1 23.53 17.14 4.42
N SER A 2 22.55 16.62 5.19
CA SER A 2 22.61 15.20 5.57
C SER A 2 22.47 14.38 4.29
N LYS A 3 23.42 13.48 4.04
CA LYS A 3 23.27 12.47 3.00
C LYS A 3 22.06 11.63 3.37
N LEU A 4 21.04 11.65 2.52
CA LEU A 4 19.90 10.75 2.65
C LEU A 4 20.44 9.31 2.56
N ASN A 5 20.23 8.49 3.60
CA ASN A 5 20.71 7.12 3.62
C ASN A 5 19.76 6.23 2.82
N LEU A 6 19.95 6.20 1.50
CA LEU A 6 19.07 5.47 0.58
C LEU A 6 19.01 3.98 0.89
N GLU A 7 20.12 3.36 1.31
CA GLU A 7 20.15 1.95 1.71
C GLU A 7 19.26 1.67 2.93
N TYR A 8 19.29 2.57 3.92
CA TYR A 8 18.42 2.47 5.10
C TYR A 8 16.95 2.56 4.72
N TYR A 9 16.56 3.54 3.90
CA TYR A 9 15.17 3.69 3.49
C TYR A 9 14.69 2.55 2.58
N LYS A 10 15.55 2.12 1.65
CA LYS A 10 15.26 0.99 0.76
C LYS A 10 14.98 -0.27 1.56
N LYS A 11 15.85 -0.61 2.52
CA LYS A 11 15.66 -1.77 3.38
C LYS A 11 14.33 -1.73 4.14
N ASN A 12 13.99 -0.60 4.77
CA ASN A 12 12.72 -0.45 5.49
C ASN A 12 11.51 -0.62 4.55
N LEU A 13 11.58 -0.06 3.34
CA LEU A 13 10.53 -0.18 2.33
C LEU A 13 10.38 -1.62 1.83
N GLU A 14 11.47 -2.38 1.64
CA GLU A 14 11.44 -3.79 1.23
C GLU A 14 10.87 -4.71 2.32
N GLU A 15 11.24 -4.45 3.59
CA GLU A 15 10.67 -5.17 4.75
C GLU A 15 9.16 -4.91 4.86
N GLU A 16 8.73 -3.65 4.76
CA GLU A 16 7.31 -3.28 4.80
C GLU A 16 6.54 -3.85 3.58
N LYS A 17 7.14 -3.80 2.39
CA LYS A 17 6.58 -4.40 1.17
C LYS A 17 6.25 -5.88 1.39
N THR A 18 7.21 -6.63 1.91
CA THR A 18 7.07 -8.08 2.13
C THR A 18 5.97 -8.38 3.16
N LEU A 19 5.86 -7.58 4.21
CA LEU A 19 4.80 -7.71 5.21
C LEU A 19 3.41 -7.48 4.58
N LEU A 20 3.25 -6.42 3.80
CA LEU A 20 1.99 -6.10 3.13
C LEU A 20 1.61 -7.14 2.08
N GLU A 21 2.57 -7.68 1.32
CA GLU A 21 2.30 -8.77 0.37
C GLU A 21 1.70 -10.00 1.07
N GLY A 22 2.18 -10.31 2.29
CA GLY A 22 1.58 -11.35 3.13
C GLY A 22 0.14 -11.03 3.51
N GLN A 23 -0.12 -9.86 4.09
CA GLN A 23 -1.46 -9.44 4.52
C GLN A 23 -2.45 -9.36 3.36
N LEU A 24 -2.03 -8.82 2.21
CA LEU A 24 -2.85 -8.74 1.01
C LEU A 24 -3.21 -10.15 0.48
N SER A 25 -2.28 -11.10 0.54
CA SER A 25 -2.50 -12.50 0.13
C SER A 25 -3.45 -13.29 1.04
N GLU A 26 -3.56 -12.90 2.30
CA GLU A 26 -4.52 -13.51 3.24
C GLU A 26 -5.95 -13.03 2.99
N LEU A 27 -6.11 -11.80 2.52
CA LEU A 27 -7.41 -11.14 2.37
C LEU A 27 -7.99 -11.25 0.95
N GLY A 28 -7.13 -11.39 -0.06
CA GLY A 28 -7.55 -11.34 -1.46
C GLY A 28 -6.56 -11.99 -2.43
N VAL A 29 -6.81 -11.80 -3.72
CA VAL A 29 -5.96 -12.27 -4.82
C VAL A 29 -5.55 -11.11 -5.68
N VAL A 30 -4.27 -11.12 -6.07
CA VAL A 30 -3.70 -10.15 -6.99
C VAL A 30 -3.98 -10.55 -8.43
N ASP A 31 -4.43 -9.60 -9.25
CA ASP A 31 -4.45 -9.78 -10.70
C ASP A 31 -3.03 -9.55 -11.25
N PRO A 32 -2.37 -10.57 -11.83
CA PRO A 32 -1.00 -10.46 -12.33
C PRO A 32 -0.85 -9.50 -13.52
N LYS A 33 -1.95 -9.06 -14.15
CA LYS A 33 -1.92 -8.10 -15.27
C LYS A 33 -1.97 -6.65 -14.80
N SER A 34 -2.77 -6.36 -13.77
CA SER A 34 -2.98 -5.00 -13.25
C SER A 34 -2.20 -4.72 -11.96
N ASN A 35 -1.66 -5.75 -11.29
CA ASN A 35 -1.15 -5.67 -9.91
C ASN A 35 -2.19 -5.10 -8.93
N ASP A 36 -3.46 -5.37 -9.20
CA ASP A 36 -4.58 -4.89 -8.39
C ASP A 36 -5.07 -6.02 -7.48
N TRP A 37 -5.33 -5.70 -6.22
CA TRP A 37 -5.77 -6.69 -5.21
C TRP A 37 -7.29 -6.68 -5.05
N GLY A 38 -7.92 -7.84 -5.22
CA GLY A 38 -9.37 -8.00 -5.06
C GLY A 38 -9.73 -8.98 -3.95
N ALA A 39 -10.71 -8.63 -3.13
CA ALA A 39 -11.33 -9.56 -2.18
C ALA A 39 -12.01 -10.69 -2.96
N ILE A 40 -12.01 -11.89 -2.38
CA ILE A 40 -12.77 -13.02 -2.90
C ILE A 40 -13.98 -13.25 -2.00
N LEU A 41 -15.16 -13.33 -2.59
CA LEU A 41 -16.37 -13.77 -1.90
C LEU A 41 -16.21 -15.27 -1.54
N PRO A 42 -16.17 -15.65 -0.25
CA PRO A 42 -15.99 -17.04 0.11
C PRO A 42 -17.26 -17.86 -0.21
N GLY A 43 -17.09 -18.93 -0.98
CA GLY A 43 -18.12 -19.94 -1.23
C GLY A 43 -19.14 -19.55 -2.31
N LYS A 44 -19.11 -20.30 -3.42
CA LYS A 44 -20.08 -20.24 -4.52
C LYS A 44 -21.04 -21.43 -4.38
N ASP A 45 -21.61 -21.61 -3.21
CA ASP A 45 -22.66 -22.61 -3.00
C ASP A 45 -24.00 -21.88 -3.04
N ASP A 46 -24.94 -22.43 -3.80
CA ASP A 46 -26.33 -21.97 -3.93
C ASP A 46 -27.05 -22.14 -2.58
N GLN A 47 -26.73 -21.28 -1.61
CA GLN A 47 -27.33 -21.29 -0.29
C GLN A 47 -28.64 -20.50 -0.36
N ALA A 48 -29.76 -21.19 -0.11
CA ALA A 48 -31.08 -20.58 -0.09
C ALA A 48 -31.37 -19.77 1.20
N ASP A 49 -30.47 -19.81 2.20
CA ASP A 49 -30.62 -19.11 3.48
C ASP A 49 -30.19 -17.64 3.38
N PRO A 50 -31.10 -16.67 3.55
CA PRO A 50 -30.78 -15.25 3.46
C PRO A 50 -29.83 -14.74 4.55
N SER A 51 -29.80 -15.36 5.74
CA SER A 51 -28.91 -14.97 6.83
C SER A 51 -27.47 -15.33 6.49
N ILE A 52 -27.23 -16.55 6.00
CA ILE A 52 -25.88 -16.99 5.58
C ILE A 52 -25.36 -16.14 4.41
N ALA A 53 -26.25 -15.74 3.49
CA ALA A 53 -25.88 -14.85 2.40
C ALA A 53 -25.50 -13.44 2.89
N ALA A 54 -26.19 -12.92 3.90
CA ALA A 54 -25.90 -11.62 4.50
C ALA A 54 -24.53 -11.63 5.21
N ASP A 55 -24.26 -12.64 6.05
CA ASP A 55 -22.98 -12.77 6.78
C ASP A 55 -21.79 -12.79 5.82
N ARG A 56 -21.90 -13.51 4.69
CA ARG A 56 -20.83 -13.56 3.67
C ARG A 56 -20.61 -12.23 2.96
N LEU A 57 -21.68 -11.48 2.73
CA LEU A 57 -21.59 -10.17 2.08
C LEU A 57 -20.93 -9.16 3.03
N GLU A 58 -21.23 -9.24 4.33
CA GLU A 58 -20.57 -8.46 5.38
C GLU A 58 -19.07 -8.79 5.43
N ASP A 59 -18.71 -10.07 5.58
CA ASP A 59 -17.31 -10.55 5.56
C ASP A 59 -16.54 -10.05 4.32
N PHE A 60 -17.17 -10.12 3.15
CA PHE A 60 -16.57 -9.62 1.91
C PHE A 60 -16.38 -8.11 1.92
N GLY A 61 -17.35 -7.36 2.44
CA GLY A 61 -17.27 -5.91 2.58
C GLY A 61 -16.11 -5.51 3.49
N GLU A 62 -15.96 -6.16 4.64
CA GLU A 62 -14.88 -5.91 5.59
C GLU A 62 -13.50 -6.20 4.99
N ARG A 63 -13.36 -7.35 4.31
CA ARG A 63 -12.12 -7.72 3.60
C ARG A 63 -11.80 -6.73 2.48
N SER A 64 -12.81 -6.32 1.72
CA SER A 64 -12.64 -5.36 0.61
C SER A 64 -12.16 -4.00 1.11
N ALA A 65 -12.73 -3.51 2.21
CA ALA A 65 -12.29 -2.25 2.83
C ALA A 65 -10.84 -2.34 3.31
N THR A 66 -10.49 -3.41 4.02
CA THR A 66 -9.13 -3.63 4.53
C THR A 66 -8.11 -3.76 3.40
N LEU A 67 -8.44 -4.50 2.33
CA LEU A 67 -7.60 -4.61 1.14
C LEU A 67 -7.33 -3.26 0.50
N GLY A 68 -8.36 -2.42 0.34
CA GLY A 68 -8.21 -1.10 -0.26
C GLY A 68 -7.19 -0.22 0.48
N GLU A 69 -7.23 -0.23 1.82
CA GLU A 69 -6.27 0.53 2.64
C GLU A 69 -4.83 0.00 2.51
N LEU A 70 -4.67 -1.32 2.61
CA LEU A 70 -3.37 -1.98 2.45
C LEU A 70 -2.79 -1.78 1.06
N GLU A 71 -3.64 -1.76 0.02
CA GLU A 71 -3.22 -1.59 -1.36
C GLU A 71 -2.72 -0.16 -1.62
N ILE A 72 -3.38 0.86 -1.09
CA ILE A 72 -2.92 2.26 -1.19
C ILE A 72 -1.52 2.39 -0.57
N ARG A 73 -1.31 1.74 0.58
CA ARG A 73 -0.01 1.71 1.25
C ARG A 73 1.04 0.99 0.40
N TYR A 74 0.70 -0.19 -0.12
CA TYR A 74 1.56 -0.99 -0.98
C TYR A 74 1.99 -0.24 -2.25
N LYS A 75 1.04 0.40 -2.94
CA LYS A 75 1.30 1.26 -4.12
C LYS A 75 2.26 2.39 -3.78
N SER A 76 2.11 3.03 -2.62
CA SER A 76 3.03 4.10 -2.15
C SER A 76 4.46 3.59 -1.93
N ILE A 77 4.62 2.37 -1.40
CA ILE A 77 5.93 1.74 -1.20
C ILE A 77 6.59 1.40 -2.54
N LEU A 78 5.84 0.83 -3.47
CA LEU A 78 6.35 0.54 -4.82
C LEU A 78 6.81 1.81 -5.54
N GLU A 79 6.05 2.90 -5.45
CA GLU A 79 6.46 4.19 -6.01
C GLU A 79 7.74 4.73 -5.36
N ALA A 80 7.86 4.62 -4.04
CA ALA A 80 9.04 5.05 -3.30
C ALA A 80 10.28 4.25 -3.71
N LEU A 81 10.18 2.91 -3.80
CA LEU A 81 11.25 2.04 -4.27
C LEU A 81 11.66 2.39 -5.71
N LYS A 82 10.69 2.57 -6.61
CA LYS A 82 10.97 3.00 -7.99
C LYS A 82 11.69 4.35 -8.03
N LYS A 83 11.31 5.30 -7.17
CA LYS A 83 11.99 6.59 -7.04
C LYS A 83 13.43 6.44 -6.54
N ILE A 84 13.73 5.47 -5.67
CA ILE A 84 15.10 5.19 -5.25
C ILE A 84 15.94 4.72 -6.44
N GLU A 85 15.40 3.81 -7.26
CA GLU A 85 16.09 3.27 -8.43
C GLU A 85 16.41 4.34 -9.49
N ILE A 86 15.46 5.25 -9.77
CA ILE A 86 15.65 6.30 -10.77
C ILE A 86 16.30 7.58 -10.21
N GLY A 87 16.64 7.62 -8.92
CA GLY A 87 17.28 8.77 -8.27
C GLY A 87 16.35 9.94 -7.91
N GLY A 88 15.03 9.72 -7.90
CA GLY A 88 14.00 10.73 -7.57
C GLY A 88 13.45 10.64 -6.13
N TYR A 89 14.05 9.81 -5.27
CA TYR A 89 13.57 9.61 -3.90
C TYR A 89 13.77 10.85 -3.02
N GLY A 90 12.81 11.09 -2.13
CA GLY A 90 12.82 12.26 -1.25
C GLY A 90 12.42 13.57 -1.93
N VAL A 91 11.76 13.52 -3.09
CA VAL A 91 11.23 14.69 -3.80
C VAL A 91 9.70 14.67 -3.81
N CYS A 92 9.08 15.78 -3.42
CA CYS A 92 7.63 15.92 -3.36
C CYS A 92 7.01 15.81 -4.76
N LYS A 93 5.98 14.97 -4.90
CA LYS A 93 5.26 14.76 -6.17
C LYS A 93 4.64 16.05 -6.72
N ILE A 94 4.19 16.96 -5.84
CA ILE A 94 3.45 18.19 -6.16
C ILE A 94 4.39 19.37 -6.42
N CYS A 95 5.11 19.85 -5.41
CA CYS A 95 5.94 21.06 -5.55
C CYS A 95 7.38 20.79 -5.99
N LYS A 96 7.78 19.52 -6.16
CA LYS A 96 9.14 19.11 -6.55
C LYS A 96 10.25 19.54 -5.58
N GLU A 97 9.88 19.99 -4.38
CA GLU A 97 10.82 20.30 -3.30
C GLU A 97 11.27 19.04 -2.56
N ILE A 98 12.39 19.14 -1.84
CA ILE A 98 12.90 18.06 -0.99
C ILE A 98 11.91 17.79 0.15
N ILE A 99 11.57 16.52 0.35
CA ILE A 99 10.75 16.05 1.48
C ILE A 99 11.60 16.11 2.74
N GLU A 100 11.01 16.64 3.82
CA GLU A 100 11.68 16.80 5.10
C GLU A 100 12.18 15.45 5.61
N THR A 101 13.45 15.36 6.03
CA THR A 101 14.05 14.10 6.49
C THR A 101 13.24 13.45 7.61
N LYS A 102 12.76 14.23 8.58
CA LYS A 102 11.89 13.74 9.67
C LYS A 102 10.60 13.08 9.17
N ARG A 103 10.09 13.51 8.01
CA ARG A 103 8.89 12.92 7.39
C ARG A 103 9.22 11.58 6.75
N LEU A 104 10.36 11.47 6.06
CA LEU A 104 10.84 10.21 5.49
C LEU A 104 11.24 9.21 6.59
N GLU A 105 11.80 9.68 7.70
CA GLU A 105 12.10 8.86 8.88
C GLU A 105 10.82 8.31 9.52
N ALA A 106 9.76 9.13 9.63
CA ALA A 106 8.47 8.70 10.16
C ALA A 106 7.68 7.82 9.17
N ASN A 107 7.81 8.08 7.88
CA ASN A 107 7.14 7.35 6.82
C ASN A 107 7.99 7.33 5.53
N PRO A 108 8.79 6.26 5.32
CA PRO A 108 9.69 6.14 4.17
C PRO A 108 9.01 6.14 2.81
N SER A 109 7.72 5.79 2.72
CA SER A 109 6.96 5.80 1.46
C SER A 109 6.27 7.13 1.17
N SER A 110 6.56 8.18 1.96
CA SER A 110 5.99 9.51 1.75
C SER A 110 6.33 10.06 0.36
N ASN A 111 5.28 10.31 -0.43
CA ASN A 111 5.39 10.87 -1.78
C ASN A 111 5.30 12.41 -1.83
N THR A 112 4.96 13.06 -0.72
CA THR A 112 4.75 14.51 -0.60
C THR A 112 5.55 15.09 0.56
N CYS A 113 5.82 16.40 0.54
CA CYS A 113 6.36 17.12 1.72
C CYS A 113 5.25 17.37 2.75
N ILE A 114 5.60 17.88 3.93
CA ILE A 114 4.62 18.15 5.01
C ILE A 114 3.49 19.08 4.53
N LYS A 115 3.82 20.09 3.71
CA LYS A 115 2.84 21.05 3.17
C LYS A 115 1.74 20.40 2.33
N HIS A 116 2.03 19.28 1.68
CA HIS A 116 1.10 18.57 0.80
C HIS A 116 0.77 17.18 1.34
N LYS A 117 0.71 17.03 2.67
CA LYS A 117 0.44 15.73 3.29
C LYS A 117 -0.93 15.17 2.93
N GLU A 118 -1.91 16.04 2.75
CA GLU A 118 -3.34 15.73 2.55
C GLU A 118 -3.76 15.75 1.07
N GLU A 119 -2.78 15.83 0.15
CA GLU A 119 -2.93 15.94 -1.31
C GLU A 119 -2.32 14.72 -2.04
#